data_AF-A0A1H6F4R5-F1
#
_entry.id   AF-A0A1H6F4R5-F1
#
_cell.length_a   1.000
_cell.length_b   1.000
_cell.length_c   1.000
_cell.angle_alpha   90.00
_cell.angle_beta   90.00
_cell.angle_gamma   90.00
#
_symmetry.space_group_name_H-M   'P 1'
#
loop_
_entity.id
_entity.type
_entity.pdbx_description
1 polymer ?
#
loop_
_entity_poly.entity_id
_entity_poly.type
_entity_poly.pdbx_seq_one_letter_code
_entity_poly.pdbx_strand_id
1 'polypeptide(L)'
;MLNLIEQLAQENQDFKERIQTLKDEINRLKGEQGRPSIRPQKKDGDISSEDERNPKNNRPPKKPRTLKKTNIVANREVMRCVDKDKLPEDAIFKEYDTVIIQDIKLTPDNIAFKHEVYYSPSKRIV
;
A
#
# COMPACT_ATOMS: atom_id res chain seq x y z
N MET A 1 49.39 10.07 24.14
CA MET A 1 48.35 11.11 24.10
C MET A 1 47.30 10.84 23.02
N LEU A 2 47.66 10.41 21.80
CA LEU A 2 46.68 10.15 20.74
C LEU A 2 45.69 9.00 21.05
N ASN A 3 46.16 7.88 21.61
CA ASN A 3 45.29 6.72 21.92
C ASN A 3 44.17 7.05 22.92
N LEU A 4 44.44 7.90 23.92
CA LEU A 4 43.41 8.29 24.89
C LEU A 4 42.34 9.17 24.24
N ILE A 5 42.75 10.07 23.35
CA ILE A 5 41.82 10.92 22.58
C ILE A 5 40.96 10.05 21.67
N GLU A 6 41.54 9.03 21.02
CA GLU A 6 40.83 8.10 20.16
C GLU A 6 39.83 7.24 20.96
N GLN A 7 40.23 6.71 22.12
CA GLN A 7 39.33 5.98 23.02
C GLN A 7 38.18 6.86 23.51
N LEU A 8 38.47 8.08 23.97
CA LEU A 8 37.44 9.02 24.39
C LEU A 8 36.51 9.43 23.23
N ALA A 9 37.03 9.52 22.00
CA ALA A 9 36.21 9.81 20.82
C ALA A 9 35.26 8.64 20.51
N GLN A 10 35.76 7.41 20.59
CA GLN A 10 34.96 6.19 20.38
C GLN A 10 33.84 6.08 21.43
N GLU A 11 34.17 6.21 22.72
CA GLU A 11 33.18 6.16 23.79
C GLU A 11 32.11 7.26 23.62
N ASN A 12 32.52 8.47 23.22
CA ASN A 12 31.58 9.55 22.93
C ASN A 12 30.67 9.25 21.73
N GLN A 13 31.15 8.55 20.71
CA GLN A 13 30.31 8.11 19.59
C GLN A 13 29.29 7.07 20.05
N ASP A 14 29.75 6.05 20.77
CA ASP A 14 28.90 4.99 21.30
C ASP A 14 27.79 5.55 22.21
N PHE A 15 28.13 6.51 23.09
CA PHE A 15 27.14 7.19 23.92
C PHE A 15 26.13 7.99 23.11
N LYS A 16 26.56 8.71 22.07
CA LYS A 16 25.65 9.47 21.20
C LYS A 16 24.67 8.55 20.47
N GLU A 17 25.15 7.41 19.98
CA GLU A 17 24.31 6.39 19.35
C GLU A 17 23.29 5.82 20.34
N ARG A 18 23.74 5.45 21.55
CA ARG A 18 22.85 4.92 22.59
C ARG A 18 21.77 5.93 22.97
N ILE A 19 22.13 7.20 23.15
CA ILE A 19 21.17 8.28 23.42
C ILE A 19 20.17 8.42 22.27
N GLN A 20 20.61 8.35 21.02
CA GLN A 20 19.73 8.46 19.86
C GLN A 20 18.73 7.30 19.82
N THR A 21 19.19 6.05 20.01
CA THR A 21 18.30 4.87 20.05
C THR A 21 17.26 4.96 21.16
N LEU A 22 17.64 5.43 22.35
CA LEU A 22 16.72 5.62 23.47
C LEU A 22 15.68 6.70 23.19
N LYS A 23 16.07 7.81 22.55
CA LYS A 23 15.13 8.87 22.15
C LYS A 23 14.14 8.37 21.11
N ASP A 24 14.61 7.61 20.12
CA ASP A 24 13.73 7.04 19.09
C ASP A 24 12.76 6.00 19.68
N GLU A 25 13.21 5.22 20.66
CA GLU A 25 12.37 4.29 21.41
C GLU A 25 11.31 5.02 22.25
N ILE A 26 11.68 6.09 22.94
CA ILE A 26 10.73 6.94 23.68
C ILE A 26 9.69 7.53 22.74
N ASN A 27 10.10 8.05 21.57
CA ASN A 27 9.17 8.61 20.58
C ASN A 27 8.23 7.53 20.05
N ARG A 28 8.73 6.33 19.74
CA ARG A 28 7.93 5.16 19.36
C ARG A 28 6.87 4.83 20.41
N LEU A 29 7.26 4.77 21.68
CA LEU A 29 6.33 4.48 22.79
C LEU A 29 5.30 5.59 23.00
N LYS A 30 5.66 6.84 22.70
CA LYS A 30 4.74 7.99 22.71
C LYS A 30 3.84 8.08 21.48
N GLY A 31 4.05 7.23 20.47
CA GLY A 31 3.33 7.29 19.19
C GLY A 31 3.80 8.43 18.27
N GLU A 32 4.95 9.04 18.58
CA GLU A 32 5.59 10.07 17.76
C GLU A 32 6.58 9.42 16.78
N GLN A 33 6.93 10.14 15.71
CA GLN A 33 7.96 9.69 14.77
C GLN A 33 9.37 9.91 15.35
N GLY A 34 10.22 8.89 15.26
CA GLY A 34 11.64 9.01 15.57
C GLY A 34 12.39 9.92 14.58
N ARG A 35 13.70 10.06 14.77
CA ARG A 35 14.52 10.88 13.88
C ARG A 35 14.45 10.36 12.44
N PRO A 36 14.16 11.22 11.45
CA PRO A 36 14.07 10.79 10.06
C PRO A 36 15.45 10.38 9.52
N SER A 37 15.51 9.23 8.84
CA SER A 37 16.70 8.77 8.12
C SER A 37 16.87 9.54 6.81
N ILE A 38 17.63 10.64 6.87
CA ILE A 38 17.96 11.46 5.69
C ILE A 38 19.01 10.72 4.86
N ARG A 39 18.69 10.42 3.60
CA ARG A 39 19.68 9.86 2.67
C ARG A 39 20.73 10.93 2.35
N PRO A 40 22.02 10.55 2.21
CA PRO A 40 23.04 11.49 1.78
C PRO A 40 22.67 12.07 0.40
N GLN A 41 22.85 13.38 0.25
CA GLN A 41 22.67 14.06 -1.04
C GLN A 41 23.71 13.53 -2.04
N LYS A 42 23.29 13.24 -3.28
CA LYS A 42 24.23 12.88 -4.35
C LYS A 42 25.18 14.06 -4.57
N LYS A 43 26.48 13.79 -4.64
CA LYS A 43 27.49 14.77 -5.05
C LYS A 43 27.22 15.23 -6.49
N ASP A 44 27.59 16.47 -6.77
CA ASP A 44 27.29 17.22 -7.99
C ASP A 44 27.53 16.40 -9.27
N GLY A 45 26.42 16.01 -9.92
CA GLY A 45 26.43 15.69 -11.34
C GLY A 45 26.30 16.97 -12.15
N ASP A 46 26.48 16.88 -13.47
CA ASP A 46 26.20 17.98 -14.38
C ASP A 46 24.79 18.55 -14.11
N ILE A 47 24.75 19.81 -13.65
CA ILE A 47 23.50 20.54 -13.33
C ILE A 47 22.96 21.24 -14.57
N SER A 48 23.59 21.04 -15.73
CA SER A 48 23.20 21.65 -17.00
C SER A 48 21.76 21.29 -17.36
N SER A 49 20.95 22.32 -17.64
CA SER A 49 19.58 22.18 -18.14
C SER A 49 19.50 21.70 -19.60
N GLU A 50 20.62 21.31 -20.22
CA GLU A 50 20.62 20.70 -21.57
C GLU A 50 19.75 19.45 -21.63
N ASP A 51 19.69 18.69 -20.53
CA ASP A 51 18.80 17.56 -20.35
C ASP A 51 17.31 17.96 -20.34
N GLU A 52 16.97 19.17 -19.87
CA GLU A 52 15.61 19.70 -19.90
C GLU A 52 15.23 20.28 -21.28
N ARG A 53 16.21 20.70 -22.07
CA ARG A 53 16.04 21.29 -23.41
C ARG A 53 15.63 20.24 -24.45
N ASN A 54 15.92 18.96 -24.22
CA ASN A 54 15.51 17.86 -25.10
C ASN A 54 14.67 16.79 -24.35
N PRO A 55 13.36 17.01 -24.17
CA PRO A 55 12.49 16.12 -23.37
C PRO A 55 12.25 14.74 -23.98
N LYS A 56 12.89 14.41 -25.11
CA LYS A 56 12.90 13.07 -25.71
C LYS A 56 13.97 12.17 -25.08
N ASN A 57 15.10 12.71 -24.63
CA ASN A 57 16.23 11.93 -24.13
C ASN A 57 16.09 11.53 -22.64
N ASN A 58 15.34 12.31 -21.84
CA ASN A 58 15.16 12.05 -20.41
C ASN A 58 13.87 11.34 -20.03
N ARG A 59 13.22 10.67 -20.99
CA ARG A 59 12.07 9.83 -20.66
C ARG A 59 12.59 8.48 -20.18
N PRO A 60 12.37 8.11 -18.90
CA PRO A 60 12.63 6.74 -18.49
C PRO A 60 11.83 5.82 -19.43
N PRO A 61 12.40 4.67 -19.86
CA PRO A 61 11.68 3.74 -20.71
C PRO A 61 10.34 3.44 -20.04
N LYS A 62 9.24 3.66 -20.77
CA LYS A 62 7.90 3.35 -20.28
C LYS A 62 7.94 1.89 -19.84
N LYS A 63 7.77 1.64 -18.53
CA LYS A 63 7.63 0.28 -18.02
C LYS A 63 6.55 -0.39 -18.87
N PRO A 64 6.80 -1.59 -19.43
CA PRO A 64 5.77 -2.30 -20.15
C PRO A 64 4.56 -2.37 -19.23
N ARG A 65 3.39 -1.91 -19.71
CA ARG A 65 2.14 -2.12 -18.99
C ARG A 65 1.97 -3.62 -18.91
N THR A 66 2.37 -4.21 -17.79
CA THR A 66 1.94 -5.55 -17.45
C THR A 66 0.43 -5.45 -17.36
N LEU A 67 -0.27 -5.95 -18.39
CA LEU A 67 -1.68 -6.23 -18.25
C LEU A 67 -1.75 -7.12 -17.02
N LYS A 68 -2.34 -6.62 -15.93
CA LYS A 68 -2.75 -7.44 -14.80
C LYS A 68 -3.83 -8.37 -15.36
N LYS A 69 -3.42 -9.41 -16.08
CA LYS A 69 -4.28 -10.51 -16.44
C LYS A 69 -4.45 -11.29 -15.14
N THR A 70 -5.36 -10.80 -14.31
CA THR A 70 -5.91 -11.53 -13.18
C THR A 70 -6.43 -12.85 -13.74
N ASN A 71 -5.82 -13.95 -13.33
CA ASN A 71 -6.38 -15.29 -13.50
C ASN A 71 -7.67 -15.33 -12.66
N ILE A 72 -8.78 -14.86 -13.22
CA ILE A 72 -10.08 -14.86 -12.55
C ILE A 72 -10.61 -16.29 -12.66
N VAL A 73 -10.49 -17.05 -11.57
CA VAL A 73 -11.10 -18.38 -11.46
C VAL A 73 -12.61 -18.21 -11.37
N ALA A 74 -13.35 -18.90 -12.24
CA ALA A 74 -14.81 -18.92 -12.18
C ALA A 74 -15.24 -19.72 -10.95
N ASN A 75 -15.84 -19.04 -9.95
CA ASN A 75 -16.36 -19.69 -8.75
C ASN A 75 -17.73 -20.37 -8.97
N ARG A 76 -18.38 -20.09 -10.11
CA ARG A 76 -19.70 -20.61 -10.47
C ARG A 76 -19.81 -20.73 -11.99
N GLU A 77 -20.28 -21.88 -12.46
CA GLU A 77 -20.66 -22.10 -13.86
C GLU A 77 -22.18 -22.02 -14.00
N VAL A 78 -22.65 -21.31 -15.02
CA VAL A 78 -24.08 -21.20 -15.36
C VAL A 78 -24.24 -21.47 -16.85
N MET A 79 -24.87 -22.59 -17.18
CA MET A 79 -25.26 -22.89 -18.56
C MET A 79 -26.45 -22.02 -18.95
N ARG A 80 -26.30 -21.25 -20.04
CA ARG A 80 -27.40 -20.51 -20.66
C ARG A 80 -27.78 -21.20 -21.97
N CYS A 81 -28.98 -21.76 -22.01
CA CYS A 81 -29.54 -22.28 -23.26
C CYS A 81 -30.10 -21.12 -24.08
N VAL A 82 -29.84 -21.15 -25.39
CA VAL A 82 -30.48 -20.25 -26.33
C VAL A 82 -31.88 -20.78 -26.66
N ASP A 83 -32.84 -19.88 -26.73
CA ASP A 83 -34.20 -20.19 -27.15
C ASP A 83 -34.19 -20.61 -28.63
N LYS A 84 -34.57 -21.86 -28.91
CA LYS A 84 -34.47 -22.44 -30.26
C LYS A 84 -35.53 -21.90 -31.21
N ASP A 85 -36.65 -21.41 -30.68
CA ASP A 85 -37.76 -20.89 -31.48
C ASP A 85 -37.43 -19.52 -32.11
N LYS A 86 -36.38 -18.86 -31.59
CA LYS A 86 -35.85 -17.59 -32.12
C LYS A 86 -34.66 -17.78 -33.06
N LEU A 87 -34.19 -19.01 -33.26
CA LEU A 87 -33.09 -19.30 -34.15
C LEU A 87 -33.60 -19.46 -35.58
N PRO A 88 -32.82 -19.03 -36.58
CA PRO A 88 -33.05 -19.40 -37.97
C PRO A 88 -33.14 -20.92 -38.14
N GLU A 89 -33.91 -21.39 -39.12
CA GLU A 89 -34.11 -22.83 -39.39
C GLU A 89 -32.80 -23.56 -39.77
N ASP A 90 -31.82 -22.84 -40.32
CA ASP A 90 -30.50 -23.32 -40.71
C ASP A 90 -29.47 -23.27 -39.56
N ALA A 91 -29.88 -22.86 -38.34
CA ALA A 91 -28.99 -22.77 -37.20
C ALA A 91 -28.54 -24.16 -36.72
N ILE A 92 -27.25 -24.45 -36.85
CA ILE A 92 -26.63 -25.68 -36.37
C ILE A 92 -25.83 -25.38 -35.11
N PHE A 93 -25.96 -26.24 -34.09
CA PHE A 93 -25.13 -26.17 -32.89
C PHE A 93 -23.65 -26.41 -33.24
N LYS A 94 -22.77 -25.50 -32.82
CA LYS A 94 -21.34 -25.57 -33.11
C LYS A 94 -20.51 -25.89 -31.86
N GLU A 95 -20.56 -25.01 -30.86
CA GLU A 95 -19.78 -25.11 -29.63
C GLU A 95 -20.40 -24.26 -28.52
N TYR A 96 -19.91 -24.44 -27.29
CA TYR A 96 -20.23 -23.56 -26.18
C TYR A 96 -19.14 -22.50 -26.06
N ASP A 97 -19.53 -21.22 -26.08
CA ASP A 97 -18.62 -20.11 -25.80
C ASP A 97 -18.64 -19.77 -24.31
N THR A 98 -17.47 -19.57 -23.70
CA THR A 98 -17.33 -19.33 -22.26
C THR A 98 -16.96 -17.87 -22.01
N VAL A 99 -17.87 -17.14 -21.36
CA VAL A 99 -17.64 -15.76 -20.94
C VAL A 99 -17.58 -15.70 -19.40
N ILE A 100 -16.42 -15.35 -18.86
CA ILE A 100 -16.23 -15.16 -17.41
C ILE A 100 -16.67 -13.73 -17.05
N ILE A 101 -17.74 -13.62 -16.26
CA ILE A 101 -18.23 -12.36 -15.71
C ILE A 101 -17.90 -12.32 -14.22
N GLN A 102 -17.29 -11.22 -13.76
CA GLN A 102 -16.98 -11.01 -12.35
C GLN A 102 -18.08 -10.17 -11.69
N ASP A 103 -18.88 -10.81 -10.84
CA ASP A 103 -19.86 -10.15 -9.98
C ASP A 103 -19.35 -9.97 -8.54
N ILE A 104 -19.97 -9.06 -7.80
CA ILE A 104 -19.66 -8.78 -6.40
C ILE A 104 -20.92 -8.99 -5.55
N LYS A 105 -20.81 -9.74 -4.45
CA LYS A 105 -21.89 -9.90 -3.47
C LYS A 105 -21.63 -8.98 -2.28
N LEU A 106 -22.41 -7.90 -2.16
CA LEU A 106 -22.36 -7.01 -1.00
C LEU A 106 -23.37 -7.50 0.04
N THR A 107 -22.91 -7.74 1.26
CA THR A 107 -23.75 -8.15 2.40
C THR A 107 -23.58 -7.14 3.54
N PRO A 108 -24.67 -6.66 4.16
CA PRO A 108 -24.56 -5.76 5.30
C PRO A 108 -23.92 -6.49 6.49
N ASP A 109 -22.94 -5.86 7.12
CA ASP A 109 -22.33 -6.32 8.37
C ASP A 109 -22.78 -5.40 9.50
N ASN A 110 -23.91 -5.74 10.11
CA ASN A 110 -24.52 -4.93 11.16
C ASN A 110 -24.07 -5.44 12.53
N ILE A 111 -23.32 -4.63 13.27
CA ILE A 111 -22.89 -4.96 14.63
C ILE A 111 -23.72 -4.13 15.62
N ALA A 112 -24.54 -4.79 16.43
CA ALA A 112 -25.28 -4.15 17.52
C ALA A 112 -24.43 -4.11 18.79
N PHE A 113 -23.88 -2.94 19.12
CA PHE A 113 -23.16 -2.73 20.37
C PHE A 113 -24.13 -2.42 21.51
N LYS A 114 -24.10 -3.23 22.55
CA LYS A 114 -24.73 -2.91 23.84
C LYS A 114 -23.64 -2.40 24.77
N HIS A 115 -23.84 -1.22 25.33
CA HIS A 115 -22.98 -0.69 26.39
C HIS A 115 -23.79 -0.56 27.67
N GLU A 116 -23.08 -0.60 28.79
CA GLU A 116 -23.66 -0.43 30.11
C GLU A 116 -24.03 1.05 30.29
N VAL A 117 -25.30 1.32 30.63
CA VAL A 117 -25.79 2.65 30.95
C VAL A 117 -25.95 2.75 32.47
N TYR A 118 -25.07 3.51 33.09
CA TYR A 118 -25.12 3.79 34.52
C TYR A 118 -25.85 5.11 34.76
N TYR A 119 -26.90 5.09 35.58
CA TYR A 119 -27.64 6.28 35.98
C TYR A 119 -27.42 6.56 37.47
N SER A 120 -27.07 7.81 37.82
CA SER A 120 -26.92 8.26 39.21
C SER A 120 -27.81 9.47 39.45
N PRO A 121 -28.92 9.33 40.21
CA PRO A 121 -29.79 10.46 40.56
C PRO A 121 -29.08 11.54 41.41
N SER A 122 -28.05 11.14 42.16
CA SER A 122 -27.37 12.00 43.15
C SER A 122 -26.30 12.93 42.54
N LYS A 123 -25.86 12.68 41.31
CA LYS A 123 -24.93 13.57 40.58
C LYS A 123 -25.74 14.54 39.71
N ARG A 124 -26.24 15.62 40.32
CA ARG A 124 -26.71 16.80 39.57
C ARG A 124 -25.49 17.42 38.86
N ILE A 125 -25.56 17.53 37.55
CA ILE A 125 -24.58 18.30 36.76
C ILE A 125 -24.72 19.77 37.16
N VAL A 126 -23.65 20.35 37.70
CA VAL A 126 -23.38 21.79 37.72
C VAL A 126 -22.15 22.01 36.86
#